data_AF-A0AAD3DW58-F1
#
_entry.id   AF-A0AAD3DW58-F1
#
_cell.length_a   1.000
_cell.length_b   1.000
_cell.length_c   1.000
_cell.angle_alpha   90.00
_cell.angle_beta   90.00
_cell.angle_gamma   90.00
#
_symmetry.space_group_name_H-M   'P 1'
#
loop_
_entity.id
_entity.type
_entity.pdbx_description
1 polymer ?
#
loop_
_entity_poly.entity_id
_entity_poly.type
_entity_poly.pdbx_seq_one_letter_code
_entity_poly.pdbx_strand_id
1 'polypeptide(L)'
;AGAGGGGGGAWDPQSLCNLLHAAAELRLPPPAPLMSLLLSRCRECMGHMPGQALSSTVWSLHRLDVRPPPGWLAPLLERSAGAMAHMTAGELATLLYGLAHLTTPRRTEETTWAAAGTRPAAAAGVAAAAADGAAAGVAGPGWLGCGNGVACMQEESAFPERQWLVRAEAASLCCMDGCQPVDLYRLLAALARWRHSPGPEWRAAFLQQLGRRLEGGELPAWQLSHIVHHLGALRCCPPLPLLNTLVAGAAGGRVASPRDLAKLVVGLARMGRQVSPRLLTSLLAELQHLEPLDPPPPAPPDDTRHHHNYPQQQLQLLPPGAAPAPTWRSVTSFLAASSRPLLASQPPRPPGRKRGGRQVREQRERLKAKLLLQAARARERAAARAGEEAAVDTACGGAAGGGGGGGGGGPSADSAGAALITATVPRTPSWFSPMPAPTSTSSRPLPPPSPPPPRSTAVSLLGLPLLVETLWALTRLSYAPAVPWVTSCTRALAPVLSCMSA
;
A
#
# COMPACT_ATOMS: atom_id res chain seq x y z
N ALA A 1 39.64 0.06 -44.36
CA ALA A 1 39.10 -0.93 -43.40
C ALA A 1 39.85 -0.76 -42.08
N GLY A 2 39.23 -0.07 -41.13
CA GLY A 2 39.76 0.18 -39.79
C GLY A 2 38.57 0.45 -38.89
N ALA A 3 37.92 -0.62 -38.44
CA ALA A 3 36.80 -0.57 -37.51
C ALA A 3 37.32 -0.17 -36.13
N GLY A 4 37.46 1.14 -35.91
CA GLY A 4 37.55 1.69 -34.57
C GLY A 4 36.21 1.48 -33.88
N GLY A 5 36.10 0.41 -33.09
CA GLY A 5 34.96 0.12 -32.24
C GLY A 5 34.80 1.22 -31.20
N GLY A 6 34.10 2.30 -31.58
CA GLY A 6 33.66 3.33 -30.66
C GLY A 6 32.80 2.68 -29.60
N GLY A 7 33.34 2.55 -28.39
CA GLY A 7 32.63 2.08 -27.21
C GLY A 7 31.42 2.96 -26.97
N GLY A 8 30.28 2.57 -27.53
CA GLY A 8 29.00 3.18 -27.22
C GLY A 8 28.81 3.02 -25.73
N GLY A 9 28.90 4.14 -24.99
CA GLY A 9 28.98 4.18 -23.54
C GLY A 9 27.98 3.22 -22.90
N ALA A 10 28.48 2.07 -22.47
CA ALA A 10 27.67 1.07 -21.81
C ALA A 10 27.20 1.70 -20.49
N TRP A 11 25.90 1.90 -20.38
CA TRP A 11 25.32 2.42 -19.15
C TRP A 11 25.52 1.38 -18.06
N ASP A 12 26.30 1.71 -17.05
CA ASP A 12 26.42 0.86 -15.87
C ASP A 12 25.03 0.74 -15.19
N PRO A 13 24.66 -0.46 -14.70
CA PRO A 13 23.37 -0.68 -14.05
C PRO A 13 23.09 0.29 -12.89
N GLN A 14 24.13 0.70 -12.16
CA GLN A 14 24.03 1.64 -11.04
C GLN A 14 23.66 3.05 -11.52
N SER A 15 24.26 3.53 -12.61
CA SER A 15 23.97 4.83 -13.22
C SER A 15 22.53 4.94 -13.70
N LEU A 16 21.99 3.87 -14.31
CA LEU A 16 20.57 3.81 -14.71
C LEU A 16 19.64 3.91 -13.50
N CYS A 17 19.94 3.15 -12.45
CA CYS A 17 19.19 3.16 -11.21
C CYS A 17 19.23 4.53 -10.53
N ASN A 18 20.40 5.17 -10.47
CA ASN A 18 20.59 6.50 -9.89
C ASN A 18 19.80 7.56 -10.65
N LEU A 19 19.77 7.48 -11.99
CA LEU A 19 18.98 8.40 -12.83
C LEU A 19 17.48 8.26 -12.56
N LEU A 20 16.96 7.03 -12.51
CA LEU A 20 15.56 6.77 -12.16
C LEU A 20 15.23 7.24 -10.74
N HIS A 21 16.15 7.02 -9.79
CA HIS A 21 16.02 7.46 -8.41
C HIS A 21 15.98 8.98 -8.29
N ALA A 22 16.88 9.70 -8.97
CA ALA A 22 16.88 11.15 -9.01
C ALA A 22 15.57 11.70 -9.60
N ALA A 23 15.09 11.12 -10.70
CA ALA A 23 13.80 11.49 -11.28
C ALA A 23 12.63 11.28 -10.30
N ALA A 24 12.63 10.15 -9.57
CA ALA A 24 11.63 9.83 -8.56
C ALA A 24 11.66 10.78 -7.35
N GLU A 25 12.85 11.14 -6.89
CA GLU A 25 13.02 12.11 -5.79
C GLU A 25 12.50 13.49 -6.20
N LEU A 26 12.84 13.95 -7.40
CA LEU A 26 12.37 15.21 -7.98
C LEU A 26 10.89 15.19 -8.38
N ARG A 27 10.25 14.01 -8.41
CA ARG A 27 8.88 13.81 -8.92
C ARG A 27 8.70 14.33 -10.35
N LEU A 28 9.75 14.23 -11.15
CA LEU A 28 9.77 14.65 -12.55
C LEU A 28 9.92 13.40 -13.42
N PRO A 29 8.82 12.80 -13.91
CA PRO A 29 8.91 11.67 -14.82
C PRO A 29 9.65 12.10 -16.10
N PRO A 30 10.69 11.37 -16.52
CA PRO A 30 11.33 11.57 -17.81
C PRO A 30 10.31 11.55 -18.95
N PRO A 31 10.55 12.27 -20.06
CA PRO A 31 9.72 12.18 -21.26
C PRO A 31 9.53 10.72 -21.70
N ALA A 32 8.34 10.37 -22.19
CA ALA A 32 7.98 8.98 -22.51
C ALA A 32 9.01 8.23 -23.40
N PRO A 33 9.64 8.85 -24.43
CA PRO A 33 10.70 8.19 -25.19
C PRO A 33 11.94 7.85 -24.35
N LEU A 34 12.36 8.77 -23.47
CA LEU A 34 13.47 8.55 -22.57
C LEU A 34 13.13 7.49 -21.51
N MET A 35 11.93 7.52 -20.93
CA MET A 35 11.50 6.48 -19.98
C MET A 35 11.49 5.09 -20.62
N SER A 36 11.00 4.98 -21.86
CA SER A 36 10.99 3.71 -22.60
C SER A 36 12.40 3.19 -22.84
N LEU A 37 13.34 4.07 -23.21
CA LEU A 37 14.75 3.73 -23.36
C LEU A 37 15.37 3.26 -22.04
N LEU A 38 15.12 3.99 -20.94
CA LEU A 38 15.61 3.61 -19.61
C LEU A 38 15.09 2.23 -19.18
N LEU A 39 13.81 1.96 -19.38
CA LEU A 39 13.22 0.65 -19.06
C LEU A 39 13.79 -0.49 -19.91
N SER A 40 14.05 -0.25 -21.20
CA SER A 40 14.74 -1.20 -22.08
C SER A 40 16.14 -1.51 -21.57
N ARG A 41 16.93 -0.47 -21.25
CA ARG A 41 18.29 -0.63 -20.72
C ARG A 41 18.32 -1.31 -19.36
N CYS A 42 17.41 -0.96 -18.45
CA CYS A 42 17.27 -1.66 -17.17
C CYS A 42 16.96 -3.14 -17.36
N ARG A 43 16.14 -3.51 -18.36
CA ARG A 43 15.85 -4.91 -18.69
C ARG A 43 17.09 -5.64 -19.21
N GLU A 44 17.84 -5.02 -20.13
CA GLU A 44 19.07 -5.58 -20.69
C GLU A 44 20.14 -5.82 -19.63
N CYS A 45 20.28 -4.91 -18.67
CA CYS A 45 21.30 -5.02 -17.61
C CYS A 45 20.81 -5.71 -16.33
N MET A 46 19.55 -6.16 -16.27
CA MET A 46 18.89 -6.64 -15.05
C MET A 46 19.64 -7.81 -14.40
N GLY A 47 20.17 -8.73 -15.21
CA GLY A 47 20.96 -9.88 -14.73
C GLY A 47 22.16 -9.50 -13.87
N HIS A 48 22.72 -8.30 -14.08
CA HIS A 48 23.89 -7.78 -13.38
C HIS A 48 23.55 -6.80 -12.25
N MET A 49 22.27 -6.43 -12.07
CA MET A 49 21.88 -5.47 -11.03
C MET A 49 22.05 -6.09 -9.65
N PRO A 50 22.76 -5.44 -8.70
CA PRO A 50 22.78 -5.85 -7.31
C PRO A 50 21.42 -5.63 -6.62
N GLY A 51 21.23 -6.20 -5.44
CA GLY A 51 20.00 -6.07 -4.64
C GLY A 51 19.55 -4.61 -4.45
N GLN A 52 20.51 -3.74 -4.11
CA GLN A 52 20.28 -2.30 -3.99
C GLN A 52 19.68 -1.70 -5.27
N ALA A 53 20.30 -1.94 -6.43
CA ALA A 53 19.87 -1.39 -7.71
C ALA A 53 18.48 -1.91 -8.13
N LEU A 54 18.18 -3.19 -7.85
CA LEU A 54 16.84 -3.76 -8.06
C LEU A 54 15.79 -3.04 -7.20
N SER A 55 16.04 -2.93 -5.89
CA SER A 55 15.11 -2.28 -4.96
C SER A 55 14.84 -0.82 -5.31
N SER A 56 15.90 -0.07 -5.64
CA SER A 56 15.82 1.35 -5.98
C SER A 56 15.14 1.56 -7.33
N THR A 57 15.40 0.72 -8.33
CA THR A 57 14.70 0.78 -9.63
C THR A 57 13.20 0.57 -9.44
N VAL A 58 12.81 -0.49 -8.74
CA VAL A 58 11.39 -0.81 -8.49
C VAL A 58 10.70 0.29 -7.70
N TRP A 59 11.35 0.82 -6.66
CA TRP A 59 10.82 1.92 -5.88
C TRP A 59 10.66 3.20 -6.71
N SER A 60 11.63 3.51 -7.58
CA SER A 60 11.57 4.68 -8.47
C SER A 60 10.42 4.58 -9.45
N LEU A 61 10.20 3.41 -10.06
CA LEU A 61 9.06 3.17 -10.94
C LEU A 61 7.73 3.33 -10.20
N HIS A 62 7.63 2.79 -8.98
CA HIS A 62 6.46 2.99 -8.14
C HIS A 62 6.23 4.48 -7.84
N ARG A 63 7.26 5.23 -7.42
CA ARG A 63 7.15 6.63 -7.02
C ARG A 63 6.88 7.57 -8.19
N LEU A 64 7.39 7.25 -9.38
CA LEU A 64 7.08 7.95 -10.62
C LEU A 64 5.72 7.57 -11.22
N ASP A 65 5.04 6.61 -10.60
CA ASP A 65 3.76 6.09 -11.08
C ASP A 65 3.83 5.48 -12.50
N VAL A 66 5.02 4.99 -12.91
CA VAL A 66 5.27 4.39 -14.23
C VAL A 66 5.05 2.88 -14.19
N ARG A 67 4.21 2.37 -15.10
CA ARG A 67 4.03 0.93 -15.33
C ARG A 67 5.08 0.45 -16.34
N PRO A 68 5.91 -0.55 -15.99
CA PRO A 68 6.83 -1.13 -16.95
C PRO A 68 6.05 -1.90 -18.04
N PRO A 69 6.61 -2.05 -19.26
CA PRO A 69 5.94 -2.76 -20.34
C PRO A 69 5.73 -4.25 -20.02
N PRO A 70 4.79 -4.93 -20.70
CA PRO A 70 4.61 -6.38 -20.58
C PRO A 70 5.93 -7.15 -20.77
N GLY A 71 6.11 -8.23 -20.01
CA GLY A 71 7.33 -9.04 -20.02
C GLY A 71 8.54 -8.43 -19.29
N TRP A 72 8.43 -7.21 -18.75
CA TRP A 72 9.51 -6.60 -17.95
C TRP A 72 9.58 -7.15 -16.52
N LEU A 73 8.43 -7.46 -15.91
CA LEU A 73 8.35 -7.92 -14.52
C LEU A 73 8.89 -9.35 -14.31
N ALA A 74 8.78 -10.25 -15.28
CA ALA A 74 9.20 -11.64 -15.13
C ALA A 74 10.73 -11.78 -14.90
N PRO A 75 11.61 -11.19 -15.72
CA PRO A 75 13.05 -11.17 -15.45
C PRO A 75 13.41 -10.51 -14.11
N LEU A 76 12.65 -9.49 -13.69
CA LEU A 76 12.87 -8.81 -12.41
C LEU A 76 12.57 -9.75 -11.24
N LEU A 77 11.45 -10.47 -11.30
CA LEU A 77 11.07 -11.44 -10.27
C LEU A 77 12.10 -12.57 -10.18
N GLU A 78 12.56 -13.09 -11.32
CA GLU A 78 13.61 -14.11 -11.39
C GLU A 78 14.91 -13.61 -10.77
N ARG A 79 15.41 -12.46 -11.24
CA ARG A 79 16.65 -11.86 -10.74
C ARG A 79 16.59 -11.55 -9.24
N SER A 80 15.48 -10.96 -8.80
CA SER A 80 15.30 -10.61 -7.38
C SER A 80 15.25 -11.85 -6.49
N ALA A 81 14.64 -12.95 -6.93
CA ALA A 81 14.61 -14.19 -6.16
C ALA A 81 16.02 -14.72 -5.82
N GLY A 82 16.98 -14.56 -6.75
CA GLY A 82 18.37 -14.91 -6.52
C GLY A 82 19.13 -13.89 -5.65
N ALA A 83 18.73 -12.63 -5.65
CA ALA A 83 19.39 -11.57 -4.89
C ALA A 83 18.93 -11.47 -3.42
N MET A 84 17.70 -11.90 -3.10
CA MET A 84 17.07 -11.70 -1.78
C MET A 84 17.92 -12.12 -0.58
N ALA A 85 18.68 -13.21 -0.69
CA ALA A 85 19.51 -13.72 0.41
C ALA A 85 20.66 -12.76 0.80
N HIS A 86 21.05 -11.86 -0.11
CA HIS A 86 22.13 -10.90 0.08
C HIS A 86 21.63 -9.47 0.25
N MET A 87 20.31 -9.25 0.22
CA MET A 87 19.74 -7.92 0.40
C MET A 87 19.71 -7.54 1.87
N THR A 88 19.96 -6.27 2.16
CA THR A 88 19.70 -5.72 3.50
C THR A 88 18.20 -5.71 3.79
N ALA A 89 17.82 -5.59 5.06
CA ALA A 89 16.41 -5.48 5.45
C ALA A 89 15.68 -4.33 4.72
N GLY A 90 16.35 -3.18 4.59
CA GLY A 90 15.78 -2.01 3.92
C GLY A 90 15.63 -2.19 2.41
N GLU A 91 16.62 -2.78 1.74
CA GLU A 91 16.54 -3.10 0.30
C GLU A 91 15.41 -4.08 0.03
N LEU A 92 15.32 -5.17 0.82
CA LEU A 92 14.29 -6.18 0.65
C LEU A 92 12.90 -5.60 0.88
N ALA A 93 12.70 -4.86 1.98
CA ALA A 93 11.43 -4.20 2.27
C ALA A 93 11.01 -3.22 1.17
N THR A 94 11.97 -2.46 0.64
CA THR A 94 11.75 -1.50 -0.46
C THR A 94 11.37 -2.21 -1.76
N LEU A 95 12.07 -3.30 -2.10
CA LEU A 95 11.76 -4.14 -3.24
C LEU A 95 10.34 -4.72 -3.15
N LEU A 96 9.99 -5.37 -2.03
CA LEU A 96 8.67 -5.98 -1.86
C LEU A 96 7.56 -4.94 -1.93
N TYR A 97 7.75 -3.79 -1.29
CA TYR A 97 6.78 -2.70 -1.30
C TYR A 97 6.56 -2.15 -2.71
N GLY A 98 7.63 -1.83 -3.44
CA GLY A 98 7.52 -1.33 -4.80
C GLY A 98 6.90 -2.36 -5.75
N LEU A 99 7.31 -3.63 -5.66
CA LEU A 99 6.71 -4.72 -6.44
C LEU A 99 5.22 -4.86 -6.15
N ALA A 100 4.79 -4.78 -4.89
CA ALA A 100 3.37 -4.88 -4.55
C ALA A 100 2.53 -3.79 -5.23
N HIS A 101 3.09 -2.59 -5.43
CA HIS A 101 2.43 -1.53 -6.20
C HIS A 101 2.46 -1.77 -7.71
N LEU A 102 3.58 -2.27 -8.24
CA LEU A 102 3.75 -2.55 -9.67
C LEU A 102 3.03 -3.82 -10.17
N THR A 103 2.74 -4.79 -9.31
CA THR A 103 2.06 -6.04 -9.71
C THR A 103 0.57 -6.03 -9.38
N THR A 104 0.14 -5.16 -8.45
CA THR A 104 -1.29 -5.04 -8.14
C THR A 104 -1.90 -4.02 -9.10
N PRO A 105 -2.99 -4.36 -9.81
CA PRO A 105 -3.67 -3.41 -10.67
C PRO A 105 -3.99 -2.15 -9.87
N ARG A 106 -3.72 -0.99 -10.46
CA ARG A 106 -4.20 0.26 -9.87
C ARG A 106 -5.71 0.11 -9.90
N ARG A 107 -6.33 0.15 -8.72
CA ARG A 107 -7.73 0.56 -8.67
C ARG A 107 -7.68 1.99 -9.18
N THR A 108 -7.96 2.19 -10.46
CA THR A 108 -8.03 3.52 -11.04
C THR A 108 -9.29 4.16 -10.49
N GLU A 109 -9.17 4.68 -9.27
CA GLU A 109 -10.23 5.36 -8.54
C GLU A 109 -10.73 6.60 -9.30
N GLU A 110 -9.91 7.16 -10.21
CA GLU A 110 -10.26 8.30 -11.06
C GLU A 110 -11.04 7.96 -12.33
N THR A 111 -10.73 6.89 -13.07
CA THR A 111 -11.43 6.62 -14.34
C THR A 111 -12.85 6.10 -14.13
N THR A 112 -13.13 5.37 -13.05
CA THR A 112 -14.51 4.91 -12.79
C THR A 112 -15.45 6.06 -12.41
N TRP A 113 -14.97 7.12 -11.75
CA TRP A 113 -15.82 8.26 -11.41
C TRP A 113 -15.99 9.24 -12.58
N ALA A 114 -14.89 9.55 -13.28
CA ALA A 114 -14.94 10.43 -14.45
C ALA A 114 -15.79 9.83 -15.60
N ALA A 115 -15.70 8.51 -15.82
CA ALA A 115 -16.52 7.83 -16.82
C ALA A 115 -17.99 7.68 -16.40
N ALA A 116 -18.27 7.48 -15.10
CA ALA A 116 -19.65 7.42 -14.60
C ALA A 116 -20.37 8.78 -14.68
N GLY A 117 -19.63 9.89 -14.60
CA GLY A 117 -20.19 11.25 -14.72
C GLY A 117 -20.39 11.75 -16.16
N THR A 118 -19.89 11.04 -17.18
CA THR A 118 -19.90 11.51 -18.59
C THR A 118 -20.54 10.52 -19.55
N ARG A 119 -21.53 9.73 -19.10
CA ARG A 119 -22.29 8.86 -20.01
C ARG A 119 -23.29 9.73 -20.80
N PRO A 120 -23.12 9.92 -22.13
CA PRO A 120 -24.12 10.63 -22.93
C PRO A 120 -25.42 9.82 -22.94
N ALA A 121 -26.56 10.50 -22.81
CA ALA A 121 -27.91 9.94 -22.73
C ALA A 121 -28.40 9.13 -23.95
N ALA A 122 -27.51 8.77 -24.89
CA ALA A 122 -27.86 8.17 -26.18
C ALA A 122 -27.86 6.62 -26.19
N ALA A 123 -27.44 5.93 -25.12
CA ALA A 123 -27.26 4.47 -25.11
C ALA A 123 -28.45 3.66 -24.54
N ALA A 124 -29.67 4.20 -24.53
CA ALA A 124 -30.86 3.51 -24.04
C ALA A 124 -31.54 2.57 -25.07
N GLY A 125 -30.92 2.32 -26.24
CA GLY A 125 -31.60 1.72 -27.39
C GLY A 125 -31.39 0.23 -27.71
N VAL A 126 -30.51 -0.52 -27.04
CA VAL A 126 -30.06 -1.85 -27.59
C VAL A 126 -30.27 -3.05 -26.66
N ALA A 127 -30.96 -2.93 -25.53
CA ALA A 127 -31.15 -4.05 -24.58
C ALA A 127 -32.55 -4.70 -24.64
N ALA A 128 -32.98 -5.16 -25.82
CA ALA A 128 -34.28 -5.83 -25.99
C ALA A 128 -34.22 -7.19 -26.73
N ALA A 129 -33.06 -7.86 -26.77
CA ALA A 129 -32.93 -9.15 -27.46
C ALA A 129 -31.99 -10.13 -26.73
N ALA A 130 -32.40 -10.61 -25.56
CA ALA A 130 -31.89 -11.86 -24.97
C ALA A 130 -32.70 -12.24 -23.73
N ALA A 131 -33.84 -12.92 -23.92
CA ALA A 131 -34.53 -13.60 -22.84
C ALA A 131 -35.26 -14.83 -23.39
N ASP A 132 -34.61 -15.99 -23.31
CA ASP A 132 -35.26 -17.29 -23.16
C ASP A 132 -34.24 -18.32 -22.67
N GLY A 133 -34.51 -18.93 -21.50
CA GLY A 133 -33.71 -20.06 -20.98
C GLY A 133 -33.53 -20.11 -19.46
N ALA A 134 -34.57 -20.54 -18.73
CA ALA A 134 -34.46 -21.17 -17.40
C ALA A 134 -34.12 -22.68 -17.57
N ALA A 135 -33.59 -23.48 -16.64
CA ALA A 135 -33.65 -23.47 -15.18
C ALA A 135 -32.60 -24.45 -14.55
N ALA A 136 -32.44 -24.30 -13.23
CA ALA A 136 -32.04 -25.29 -12.21
C ALA A 136 -30.55 -25.42 -11.80
N GLY A 137 -30.28 -25.16 -10.51
CA GLY A 137 -29.07 -25.61 -9.80
C GLY A 137 -28.65 -24.73 -8.62
N VAL A 138 -29.17 -25.00 -7.42
CA VAL A 138 -28.85 -24.33 -6.15
C VAL A 138 -27.43 -24.71 -5.67
N ALA A 139 -26.54 -23.73 -5.45
CA ALA A 139 -25.37 -23.87 -4.57
C ALA A 139 -24.80 -22.50 -4.12
N GLY A 140 -24.80 -22.28 -2.79
CA GLY A 140 -23.87 -21.50 -1.94
C GLY A 140 -23.34 -20.10 -2.37
N PRO A 141 -23.17 -19.15 -1.43
CA PRO A 141 -22.50 -17.87 -1.72
C PRO A 141 -20.98 -18.06 -1.83
N GLY A 142 -20.54 -18.59 -2.97
CA GLY A 142 -19.16 -18.54 -3.43
C GLY A 142 -18.92 -17.23 -4.18
N TRP A 143 -18.25 -16.28 -3.55
CA TRP A 143 -17.62 -15.18 -4.27
C TRP A 143 -16.50 -15.76 -5.13
N LEU A 144 -16.79 -16.02 -6.41
CA LEU A 144 -15.88 -16.19 -7.57
C LEU A 144 -16.66 -16.91 -8.67
N GLY A 145 -17.35 -16.17 -9.53
CA GLY A 145 -18.18 -16.78 -10.59
C GLY A 145 -18.80 -15.75 -11.53
N CYS A 146 -18.01 -14.82 -12.06
CA CYS A 146 -18.40 -14.05 -13.24
C CYS A 146 -17.74 -14.70 -14.46
N GLY A 147 -18.44 -15.69 -15.04
CA GLY A 147 -18.06 -16.30 -16.29
C GLY A 147 -18.57 -15.48 -17.47
N ASN A 148 -17.68 -15.32 -18.46
CA ASN A 148 -17.95 -14.96 -19.86
C ASN A 148 -18.30 -13.50 -20.17
N GLY A 149 -17.29 -12.75 -20.63
CA GLY A 149 -17.53 -11.47 -21.30
C GLY A 149 -16.36 -10.47 -21.41
N VAL A 150 -15.12 -10.82 -21.06
CA VAL A 150 -13.99 -9.85 -21.10
C VAL A 150 -12.77 -10.46 -21.80
N ALA A 151 -12.78 -10.43 -23.13
CA ALA A 151 -11.59 -10.70 -23.96
C ALA A 151 -10.73 -9.44 -24.21
N CYS A 152 -11.08 -8.31 -23.62
CA CYS A 152 -10.29 -7.08 -23.72
C CYS A 152 -9.44 -6.92 -22.45
N MET A 153 -8.12 -7.09 -22.60
CA MET A 153 -7.07 -6.83 -21.60
C MET A 153 -6.84 -7.94 -20.55
N GLN A 154 -6.44 -9.13 -21.00
CA GLN A 154 -5.46 -9.92 -20.24
C GLN A 154 -4.11 -9.21 -20.30
N GLU A 155 -4.01 -8.02 -19.70
CA GLU A 155 -2.72 -7.54 -19.22
C GLU A 155 -2.29 -8.58 -18.20
N GLU A 156 -1.28 -9.39 -18.54
CA GLU A 156 -0.64 -10.33 -17.62
C GLU A 156 -0.10 -9.54 -16.43
N SER A 157 -0.96 -9.30 -15.44
CA SER A 157 -0.53 -8.79 -14.15
C SER A 157 0.33 -9.90 -13.55
N ALA A 158 1.65 -9.76 -13.71
CA ALA A 158 2.65 -10.69 -13.22
C ALA A 158 2.66 -10.64 -11.69
N PHE A 159 1.65 -11.27 -11.08
CA PHE A 159 1.61 -11.49 -9.66
C PHE A 159 2.77 -12.44 -9.30
N PRO A 160 3.54 -12.16 -8.23
CA PRO A 160 4.64 -13.03 -7.86
C PRO A 160 4.13 -14.45 -7.58
N GLU A 161 4.79 -15.46 -8.15
CA GLU A 161 4.43 -16.84 -7.89
C GLU A 161 4.55 -17.18 -6.40
N ARG A 162 3.77 -18.17 -5.96
CA ARG A 162 3.77 -18.60 -4.55
C ARG A 162 5.18 -18.99 -4.05
N GLN A 163 6.00 -19.62 -4.90
CA GLN A 163 7.37 -19.98 -4.53
C GLN A 163 8.25 -18.76 -4.28
N TRP A 164 8.08 -17.71 -5.09
CA TRP A 164 8.78 -16.44 -4.91
C TRP A 164 8.39 -15.78 -3.58
N LEU A 165 7.10 -15.77 -3.25
CA LEU A 165 6.61 -15.22 -1.97
C LEU A 165 7.16 -15.97 -0.75
N VAL A 166 7.29 -17.30 -0.83
CA VAL A 166 7.91 -18.10 0.24
C VAL A 166 9.40 -17.76 0.41
N ARG A 167 10.13 -17.51 -0.69
CA ARG A 167 11.54 -17.07 -0.61
C ARG A 167 11.65 -15.67 -0.01
N ALA A 168 10.77 -14.75 -0.41
CA ALA A 168 10.69 -13.41 0.17
C ALA A 168 10.37 -13.44 1.66
N GLU A 169 9.46 -14.32 2.09
CA GLU A 169 9.16 -14.56 3.50
C GLU A 169 10.39 -15.06 4.25
N ALA A 170 11.09 -16.07 3.72
CA ALA A 170 12.30 -16.62 4.35
C ALA A 170 13.42 -15.57 4.45
N ALA A 171 13.67 -14.81 3.39
CA ALA A 171 14.68 -13.75 3.38
C ALA A 171 14.34 -12.63 4.38
N SER A 172 13.08 -12.19 4.42
CA SER A 172 12.65 -11.15 5.35
C SER A 172 12.65 -11.62 6.81
N LEU A 173 12.40 -12.91 7.06
CA LEU A 173 12.58 -13.51 8.37
C LEU A 173 14.06 -13.48 8.81
N CYS A 174 14.99 -13.83 7.92
CA CYS A 174 16.43 -13.82 8.22
C CYS A 174 16.97 -12.43 8.57
N CYS A 175 16.43 -11.36 7.99
CA CYS A 175 16.86 -9.99 8.26
C CYS A 175 15.95 -9.21 9.23
N MET A 176 14.96 -9.87 9.87
CA MET A 176 13.89 -9.21 10.65
C MET A 176 14.42 -8.37 11.81
N ASP A 177 15.45 -8.85 12.52
CA ASP A 177 16.03 -8.13 13.67
C ASP A 177 16.69 -6.78 13.26
N GLY A 178 17.14 -6.68 12.01
CA GLY A 178 17.74 -5.46 11.45
C GLY A 178 16.72 -4.46 10.87
N CYS A 179 15.44 -4.84 10.76
CA CYS A 179 14.40 -3.98 10.20
C CYS A 179 14.22 -2.71 11.03
N GLN A 180 14.23 -1.57 10.33
CA GLN A 180 13.82 -0.27 10.85
C GLN A 180 12.28 -0.17 10.87
N PRO A 181 11.70 0.80 11.61
CA PRO A 181 10.26 1.05 11.59
C PRO A 181 9.65 1.12 10.19
N VAL A 182 10.30 1.83 9.26
CA VAL A 182 9.82 1.97 7.87
C VAL A 182 9.85 0.64 7.10
N ASP A 183 10.82 -0.22 7.37
CA ASP A 183 10.96 -1.52 6.71
C ASP A 183 9.85 -2.47 7.14
N LEU A 184 9.56 -2.52 8.45
CA LEU A 184 8.44 -3.30 8.98
C LEU A 184 7.12 -2.90 8.34
N TYR A 185 6.87 -1.60 8.19
CA TYR A 185 5.67 -1.12 7.51
C TYR A 185 5.64 -1.53 6.04
N ARG A 186 6.75 -1.34 5.30
CA ARG A 186 6.85 -1.71 3.88
C ARG A 186 6.59 -3.19 3.64
N LEU A 187 7.20 -4.06 4.45
CA LEU A 187 6.97 -5.51 4.42
C LEU A 187 5.49 -5.83 4.65
N LEU A 188 4.91 -5.31 5.73
CA LEU A 188 3.52 -5.57 6.09
C LEU A 188 2.53 -5.06 5.01
N ALA A 189 2.78 -3.86 4.48
CA ALA A 189 1.97 -3.25 3.43
C ALA A 189 2.03 -4.04 2.12
N ALA A 190 3.22 -4.52 1.74
CA ALA A 190 3.41 -5.37 0.56
C ALA A 190 2.58 -6.66 0.65
N LEU A 191 2.73 -7.39 1.78
CA LEU A 191 1.99 -8.63 2.02
C LEU A 191 0.49 -8.40 2.07
N ALA A 192 0.03 -7.34 2.74
CA ALA A 192 -1.38 -6.99 2.80
C ALA A 192 -1.98 -6.70 1.41
N ARG A 193 -1.22 -6.01 0.55
CA ARG A 193 -1.64 -5.67 -0.81
C ARG A 193 -1.73 -6.90 -1.70
N TRP A 194 -0.77 -7.83 -1.60
CA TRP A 194 -0.84 -9.15 -2.26
C TRP A 194 -1.83 -10.11 -1.62
N ARG A 195 -2.40 -9.77 -0.44
CA ARG A 195 -3.23 -10.65 0.39
C ARG A 195 -2.53 -11.97 0.71
N HIS A 196 -1.20 -11.95 0.81
CA HIS A 196 -0.40 -13.10 1.17
C HIS A 196 -0.36 -13.23 2.69
N SER A 197 -0.82 -14.35 3.25
CA SER A 197 -0.78 -14.61 4.69
C SER A 197 0.53 -15.31 5.04
N PRO A 198 1.49 -14.62 5.68
CA PRO A 198 2.78 -15.21 6.00
C PRO A 198 2.65 -16.33 7.06
N GLY A 199 3.64 -17.22 7.09
CA GLY A 199 3.76 -18.30 8.05
C GLY A 199 3.73 -17.85 9.52
N PRO A 200 3.46 -18.76 10.46
CA PRO A 200 3.39 -18.44 11.89
C PRO A 200 4.73 -17.94 12.45
N GLU A 201 5.86 -18.46 11.96
CA GLU A 201 7.21 -18.04 12.39
C GLU A 201 7.49 -16.59 12.01
N TRP A 202 7.23 -16.23 10.75
CA TRP A 202 7.35 -14.86 10.27
C TRP A 202 6.46 -13.91 11.08
N ARG A 203 5.19 -14.28 11.33
CA ARG A 203 4.27 -13.46 12.13
C ARG A 203 4.77 -13.26 13.56
N ALA A 204 5.30 -14.30 14.19
CA ALA A 204 5.85 -14.19 15.55
C ALA A 204 7.06 -13.24 15.59
N ALA A 205 8.01 -13.40 14.67
CA ALA A 205 9.19 -12.54 14.57
C ALA A 205 8.82 -11.08 14.25
N PHE A 206 7.91 -10.86 13.30
CA PHE A 206 7.41 -9.53 12.96
C PHE A 206 6.76 -8.83 14.16
N LEU A 207 5.87 -9.52 14.88
CA LEU A 207 5.18 -8.95 16.04
C LEU A 207 6.13 -8.69 17.21
N GLN A 208 7.14 -9.54 17.41
CA GLN A 208 8.18 -9.32 18.41
C GLN A 208 8.99 -8.06 18.08
N GLN A 209 9.46 -7.92 16.84
CA GLN A 209 10.23 -6.76 16.41
C GLN A 209 9.39 -5.47 16.44
N LEU A 210 8.12 -5.54 16.03
CA LEU A 210 7.18 -4.44 16.15
C LEU A 210 7.00 -4.00 17.61
N GLY A 211 6.89 -4.95 18.54
CA GLY A 211 6.80 -4.66 19.97
C GLY A 211 8.03 -3.91 20.50
N ARG A 212 9.24 -4.41 20.20
CA ARG A 212 10.50 -3.75 20.59
C ARG A 212 10.57 -2.30 20.11
N ARG A 213 10.24 -2.06 18.84
CA ARG A 213 10.28 -0.71 18.23
C ARG A 213 9.22 0.23 18.80
N LEU A 214 8.07 -0.32 19.17
CA LEU A 214 6.99 0.44 19.81
C LEU A 214 7.36 0.83 21.24
N GLU A 215 7.96 -0.07 22.00
CA GLU A 215 8.48 0.20 23.36
C GLU A 215 9.60 1.25 23.34
N GLY A 216 10.44 1.24 22.30
CA GLY A 216 11.48 2.26 22.08
C GLY A 216 10.96 3.62 21.58
N GLY A 217 9.65 3.75 21.29
CA GLY A 217 9.08 4.99 20.76
C GLY A 217 9.56 5.35 19.35
N GLU A 218 10.12 4.39 18.61
CA GLU A 218 10.71 4.63 17.28
C GLU A 218 9.65 4.68 16.15
N LEU A 219 8.44 4.20 16.42
CA LEU A 219 7.35 4.18 15.45
C LEU A 219 6.59 5.51 15.47
N PRO A 220 6.54 6.25 14.35
CA PRO A 220 5.80 7.50 14.31
C PRO A 220 4.29 7.24 14.38
N ALA A 221 3.56 8.13 15.06
CA ALA A 221 2.12 7.95 15.33
C ALA A 221 1.28 7.71 14.07
N TRP A 222 1.58 8.42 12.97
CA TRP A 222 0.89 8.27 11.68
C TRP A 222 1.02 6.84 11.10
N GLN A 223 2.10 6.13 11.40
CA GLN A 223 2.34 4.79 10.87
C GLN A 223 1.56 3.71 11.63
N LEU A 224 1.17 3.98 12.88
CA LEU A 224 0.49 3.01 13.74
C LEU A 224 -0.90 2.66 13.21
N SER A 225 -1.67 3.65 12.72
CA SER A 225 -2.98 3.42 12.11
C SER A 225 -2.90 2.50 10.89
N HIS A 226 -1.88 2.70 10.05
CA HIS A 226 -1.59 1.90 8.88
C HIS A 226 -1.19 0.47 9.25
N ILE A 227 -0.33 0.29 10.26
CA ILE A 227 0.07 -1.03 10.74
C ILE A 227 -1.15 -1.81 11.22
N VAL A 228 -2.02 -1.21 12.04
CA VAL A 228 -3.25 -1.86 12.52
C VAL A 228 -4.16 -2.24 11.35
N HIS A 229 -4.29 -1.36 10.35
CA HIS A 229 -5.06 -1.63 9.14
C HIS A 229 -4.52 -2.83 8.34
N HIS A 230 -3.21 -2.86 8.09
CA HIS A 230 -2.58 -3.95 7.34
C HIS A 230 -2.56 -5.27 8.12
N LEU A 231 -2.39 -5.25 9.45
CA LEU A 231 -2.56 -6.44 10.30
C LEU A 231 -3.98 -7.00 10.16
N GLY A 232 -5.00 -6.14 10.14
CA GLY A 232 -6.38 -6.53 9.88
C GLY A 232 -6.58 -7.13 8.48
N ALA A 233 -5.99 -6.53 7.44
CA ALA A 233 -6.04 -7.07 6.07
C ALA A 233 -5.44 -8.48 5.98
N LEU A 234 -4.35 -8.74 6.73
CA LEU A 234 -3.71 -10.05 6.83
C LEU A 234 -4.36 -11.01 7.82
N ARG A 235 -5.40 -10.56 8.55
CA ARG A 235 -6.01 -11.28 9.69
C ARG A 235 -4.96 -11.72 10.73
N CYS A 236 -3.90 -10.94 10.90
CA CYS A 236 -2.89 -11.17 11.91
C CYS A 236 -3.34 -10.51 13.21
N CYS A 237 -3.59 -11.32 14.24
CA CYS A 237 -4.06 -10.85 15.54
C CYS A 237 -2.88 -10.74 16.53
N PRO A 238 -2.32 -9.55 16.78
CA PRO A 238 -1.29 -9.37 17.79
C PRO A 238 -1.81 -9.74 19.20
N PRO A 239 -0.89 -10.03 20.15
CA PRO A 239 -1.21 -10.08 21.56
C PRO A 239 -1.92 -8.80 22.02
N LEU A 240 -2.89 -8.91 22.92
CA LEU A 240 -3.70 -7.78 23.39
C LEU A 240 -2.86 -6.61 23.94
N PRO A 241 -1.79 -6.82 24.72
CA PRO A 241 -0.96 -5.70 25.20
C PRO A 241 -0.36 -4.90 24.05
N LEU A 242 0.22 -5.58 23.06
CA LEU A 242 0.79 -4.93 21.87
C LEU A 242 -0.29 -4.18 21.08
N LEU A 243 -1.45 -4.79 20.88
CA LEU A 243 -2.57 -4.14 20.19
C LEU A 243 -3.03 -2.88 20.91
N ASN A 244 -3.15 -2.93 22.24
CA ASN A 244 -3.56 -1.78 23.04
C ASN A 244 -2.54 -0.65 22.93
N THR A 245 -1.24 -0.94 22.95
CA THR A 245 -0.19 0.07 22.76
C THR A 245 -0.22 0.67 21.35
N LEU A 246 -0.44 -0.14 20.31
CA LEU A 246 -0.59 0.35 18.93
C LEU A 246 -1.80 1.30 18.81
N VAL A 247 -2.94 0.90 19.38
CA VAL A 247 -4.17 1.71 19.34
C VAL A 247 -4.02 2.99 20.17
N ALA A 248 -3.43 2.90 21.35
CA ALA A 248 -3.17 4.06 22.21
C ALA A 248 -2.19 5.04 21.55
N GLY A 249 -1.10 4.55 20.94
CA GLY A 249 -0.16 5.41 20.22
C GLY A 249 -0.77 6.06 18.97
N ALA A 250 -1.59 5.32 18.23
CA ALA A 250 -2.29 5.85 17.06
C ALA A 250 -3.35 6.91 17.43
N ALA A 251 -4.10 6.68 18.51
CA ALA A 251 -5.15 7.59 18.97
C ALA A 251 -4.61 8.77 19.81
N GLY A 252 -3.47 8.58 20.48
CA GLY A 252 -2.85 9.57 21.36
C GLY A 252 -1.91 10.55 20.67
N GLY A 253 -1.56 10.32 19.39
CA GLY A 253 -0.83 11.28 18.58
C GLY A 253 -1.58 12.61 18.46
N ARG A 254 -0.85 13.73 18.32
CA ARG A 254 -1.46 15.06 18.10
C ARG A 254 -2.44 14.98 16.93
N VAL A 255 -3.74 15.09 17.24
CA VAL A 255 -4.91 15.06 16.34
C VAL A 255 -4.79 13.98 15.25
N ALA A 256 -5.13 12.73 15.59
CA ALA A 256 -5.25 11.67 14.61
C ALA A 256 -6.22 12.09 13.50
N SER A 257 -5.79 12.03 12.23
CA SER A 257 -6.66 12.42 11.13
C SER A 257 -7.89 11.49 11.07
N PRO A 258 -9.04 11.94 10.54
CA PRO A 258 -10.21 11.07 10.39
C PRO A 258 -9.91 9.84 9.54
N ARG A 259 -8.96 9.97 8.59
CA ARG A 259 -8.45 8.87 7.75
C ARG A 259 -7.67 7.83 8.56
N ASP A 260 -6.90 8.25 9.56
CA ASP A 260 -6.17 7.35 10.44
C ASP A 260 -7.09 6.61 11.41
N LEU A 261 -8.07 7.31 11.98
CA LEU A 261 -9.10 6.71 12.82
C LEU A 261 -9.91 5.67 12.03
N ALA A 262 -10.29 5.98 10.79
CA ALA A 262 -10.98 5.05 9.89
C ALA A 262 -10.15 3.78 9.63
N LYS A 263 -8.87 3.92 9.26
CA LYS A 263 -7.94 2.79 9.06
C LYS A 263 -7.85 1.90 10.28
N LEU A 264 -7.76 2.51 11.46
CA LEU A 264 -7.63 1.80 12.73
C LEU A 264 -8.91 1.02 13.07
N VAL A 265 -10.08 1.63 12.94
CA VAL A 265 -11.38 0.96 13.18
C VAL A 265 -11.59 -0.19 12.19
N VAL A 266 -11.27 0.00 10.91
CA VAL A 266 -11.31 -1.05 9.88
C VAL A 266 -10.37 -2.21 10.23
N GLY A 267 -9.13 -1.90 10.63
CA GLY A 267 -8.15 -2.92 11.02
C GLY A 267 -8.64 -3.77 12.20
N LEU A 268 -9.15 -3.12 13.26
CA LEU A 268 -9.70 -3.80 14.43
C LEU A 268 -10.93 -4.67 14.10
N ALA A 269 -11.85 -4.15 13.28
CA ALA A 269 -13.03 -4.90 12.84
C ALA A 269 -12.65 -6.14 12.01
N ARG A 270 -11.64 -6.04 11.14
CA ARG A 270 -11.10 -7.18 10.36
C ARG A 270 -10.46 -8.25 11.23
N MET A 271 -9.79 -7.86 12.32
CA MET A 271 -9.24 -8.78 13.31
C MET A 271 -10.31 -9.40 14.23
N GLY A 272 -11.58 -8.97 14.13
CA GLY A 272 -12.65 -9.39 15.03
C GLY A 272 -12.44 -8.93 16.47
N ARG A 273 -11.74 -7.80 16.67
CA ARG A 273 -11.48 -7.22 17.99
C ARG A 273 -12.56 -6.20 18.31
N GLN A 274 -12.97 -6.16 19.58
CA GLN A 274 -13.84 -5.09 20.08
C GLN A 274 -13.07 -3.76 20.03
N VAL A 275 -13.76 -2.71 19.59
CA VAL A 275 -13.23 -1.35 19.55
C VAL A 275 -13.78 -0.60 20.75
N SER A 276 -12.95 0.19 21.43
CA SER A 276 -13.42 0.97 22.57
C SER A 276 -14.50 1.97 22.13
N PRO A 277 -15.59 2.14 22.89
CA PRO A 277 -16.64 3.11 22.55
C PRO A 277 -16.09 4.53 22.37
N ARG A 278 -15.08 4.92 23.16
CA ARG A 278 -14.41 6.23 23.05
C ARG A 278 -13.81 6.47 21.67
N LEU A 279 -13.08 5.49 21.15
CA LEU A 279 -12.46 5.59 19.83
C LEU A 279 -13.51 5.67 18.71
N LEU A 280 -14.60 4.91 18.82
CA LEU A 280 -15.72 4.99 17.88
C LEU A 280 -16.42 6.34 17.95
N THR A 281 -16.62 6.90 19.16
CA THR A 281 -17.16 8.25 19.35
C THR A 281 -16.25 9.30 18.74
N SER A 282 -14.93 9.21 18.95
CA SER A 282 -13.96 10.14 18.34
C SER A 282 -13.98 10.08 16.82
N LEU A 283 -13.98 8.87 16.23
CA LEU A 283 -14.11 8.71 14.78
C LEU A 283 -15.44 9.32 14.29
N LEU A 284 -16.55 9.03 14.96
CA LEU A 284 -17.86 9.51 14.55
C LEU A 284 -17.98 11.03 14.65
N ALA A 285 -17.43 11.65 15.70
CA ALA A 285 -17.39 13.11 15.85
C ALA A 285 -16.67 13.76 14.67
N GLU A 286 -15.49 13.25 14.30
CA GLU A 286 -14.73 13.72 13.15
C GLU A 286 -15.48 13.51 11.81
N LEU A 287 -16.10 12.34 11.63
CA LEU A 287 -16.84 12.02 10.41
C LEU A 287 -18.15 12.81 10.25
N GLN A 288 -18.80 13.21 11.36
CA GLN A 288 -20.03 14.01 11.34
C GLN A 288 -19.81 15.44 10.89
N HIS A 289 -18.57 15.95 11.00
CA HIS A 289 -18.20 17.25 10.45
C HIS A 289 -18.01 17.22 8.92
N LEU A 290 -17.89 16.03 8.32
CA LEU A 290 -17.73 15.85 6.88
C LEU A 290 -19.09 15.69 6.20
N GLU A 291 -19.26 16.38 5.08
CA GLU A 291 -20.45 16.19 4.25
C GLU A 291 -20.35 14.82 3.54
N PRO A 292 -21.40 13.97 3.55
CA PRO A 292 -21.30 12.58 3.09
C PRO A 292 -20.81 12.43 1.65
N LEU A 293 -21.24 13.31 0.76
CA LEU A 293 -20.86 13.37 -0.65
C LEU A 293 -21.00 14.83 -1.11
N ASP A 294 -20.24 15.20 -2.14
CA ASP A 294 -20.53 16.44 -2.85
C ASP A 294 -21.95 16.32 -3.43
N PRO A 295 -22.82 17.35 -3.26
CA PRO A 295 -24.06 17.36 -3.99
C PRO A 295 -23.73 17.22 -5.48
N PRO A 296 -24.50 16.42 -6.25
CA PRO A 296 -24.28 16.34 -7.69
C PRO A 296 -24.23 17.77 -8.23
N PRO A 297 -23.30 18.08 -9.16
CA PRO A 297 -23.23 19.41 -9.73
C PRO A 297 -24.65 19.79 -10.19
N PRO A 298 -25.13 21.01 -9.86
CA PRO A 298 -26.46 21.42 -10.27
C PRO A 298 -26.58 21.14 -11.76
N ALA A 299 -27.67 20.48 -12.17
CA ALA A 299 -27.92 20.22 -13.58
C ALA A 299 -27.68 21.53 -14.33
N PRO A 300 -26.92 21.53 -15.44
CA PRO A 300 -26.68 22.75 -16.20
C PRO A 300 -28.03 23.43 -16.40
N PRO A 301 -28.14 24.75 -16.14
CA PRO A 301 -29.40 25.45 -16.26
C PRO A 301 -30.00 25.07 -17.60
N ASP A 302 -31.25 24.60 -17.55
CA ASP A 302 -32.01 24.14 -18.70
C ASP A 302 -32.23 25.34 -19.62
N ASP A 303 -31.21 25.65 -20.44
CA ASP A 303 -31.16 26.78 -21.35
C ASP A 303 -31.97 26.48 -22.62
N THR A 304 -33.04 25.71 -22.47
CA THR A 304 -34.00 25.36 -23.52
C THR A 304 -34.96 26.51 -23.85
N ARG A 305 -34.74 27.72 -23.32
CA ARG A 305 -35.54 28.91 -23.65
C ARG A 305 -35.11 29.64 -24.93
N HIS A 306 -34.03 29.26 -25.60
CA HIS A 306 -33.61 29.90 -26.85
C HIS A 306 -33.29 28.93 -28.00
N HIS A 307 -34.21 28.05 -28.38
CA HIS A 307 -34.34 27.62 -29.78
C HIS A 307 -35.81 27.31 -30.13
N HIS A 308 -36.51 28.33 -30.64
CA HIS A 308 -37.68 28.14 -31.49
C HIS A 308 -37.25 27.58 -32.86
N ASN A 309 -38.11 26.74 -33.43
CA ASN A 309 -38.08 26.14 -34.78
C ASN A 309 -37.28 24.85 -34.99
N TYR A 310 -37.89 23.72 -34.59
CA TYR A 310 -37.94 22.52 -35.44
C TYR A 310 -39.40 22.02 -35.51
N PRO A 311 -39.89 21.58 -36.68
CA PRO A 311 -41.28 21.18 -36.85
C PRO A 311 -41.57 19.84 -36.16
N GLN A 312 -42.70 19.81 -35.45
CA GLN A 312 -43.29 18.64 -34.80
C GLN A 312 -43.51 17.50 -35.80
N GLN A 313 -42.93 16.33 -35.53
CA GLN A 313 -43.53 15.06 -35.92
C GLN A 313 -44.16 14.43 -34.69
N GLN A 314 -45.47 14.21 -34.79
CA GLN A 314 -46.31 13.53 -33.82
C GLN A 314 -45.82 12.09 -33.62
N LEU A 315 -45.56 11.69 -32.37
CA LEU A 315 -45.51 10.30 -31.97
C LEU A 315 -46.52 10.07 -30.85
N GLN A 316 -47.44 9.16 -31.16
CA GLN A 316 -48.64 8.81 -30.41
C GLN A 316 -48.33 8.14 -29.08
N LEU A 317 -49.22 8.42 -28.12
CA LEU A 317 -49.29 7.88 -26.76
C LEU A 317 -49.43 6.35 -26.73
N LEU A 318 -48.68 5.67 -25.85
CA LEU A 318 -48.99 4.35 -25.30
C LEU A 318 -48.88 4.35 -23.75
N PRO A 319 -49.60 3.46 -23.05
CA PRO A 319 -50.01 3.61 -21.64
C PRO A 319 -48.95 3.11 -20.63
N PRO A 320 -49.13 3.40 -19.32
CA PRO A 320 -48.12 3.11 -18.30
C PRO A 320 -48.18 1.65 -17.87
N GLY A 321 -47.10 0.91 -18.15
CA GLY A 321 -46.90 -0.46 -17.69
C GLY A 321 -45.46 -0.68 -17.26
N ALA A 322 -45.03 0.00 -16.20
CA ALA A 322 -43.69 -0.18 -15.63
C ALA A 322 -43.68 -1.36 -14.63
N ALA A 323 -43.13 -2.49 -15.05
CA ALA A 323 -42.64 -3.51 -14.13
C ALA A 323 -41.37 -2.99 -13.42
N PRO A 324 -41.15 -3.30 -12.13
CA PRO A 324 -40.02 -2.77 -11.38
C PRO A 324 -38.70 -3.40 -11.85
N ALA A 325 -37.71 -2.54 -12.13
CA ALA A 325 -36.32 -2.92 -12.37
C ALA A 325 -35.73 -3.73 -11.19
N PRO A 326 -34.75 -4.62 -11.44
CA PRO A 326 -34.23 -5.55 -10.44
C PRO A 326 -33.62 -4.81 -9.24
N THR A 327 -34.09 -5.18 -8.05
CA THR A 327 -33.88 -4.43 -6.81
C THR A 327 -32.52 -4.73 -6.18
N TRP A 328 -31.92 -3.68 -5.62
CA TRP A 328 -30.74 -3.58 -4.74
C TRP A 328 -30.84 -4.38 -3.42
N ARG A 329 -31.67 -5.44 -3.39
CA ARG A 329 -31.94 -6.25 -2.21
C ARG A 329 -30.69 -6.94 -1.70
N SER A 330 -29.67 -7.26 -2.50
CA SER A 330 -28.52 -8.04 -2.01
C SER A 330 -27.59 -7.25 -1.07
N VAL A 331 -27.34 -5.96 -1.30
CA VAL A 331 -26.46 -5.14 -0.44
C VAL A 331 -27.19 -4.70 0.83
N THR A 332 -28.46 -4.28 0.70
CA THR A 332 -29.30 -3.94 1.85
C THR A 332 -29.66 -5.18 2.68
N SER A 333 -29.89 -6.34 2.06
CA SER A 333 -30.10 -7.61 2.78
C SER A 333 -28.82 -8.12 3.42
N PHE A 334 -27.64 -7.88 2.83
CA PHE A 334 -26.35 -8.19 3.48
C PHE A 334 -26.12 -7.30 4.72
N LEU A 335 -26.40 -6.00 4.61
CA LEU A 335 -26.34 -5.08 5.75
C LEU A 335 -27.43 -5.38 6.81
N ALA A 336 -28.63 -5.79 6.41
CA ALA A 336 -29.72 -6.18 7.31
C ALA A 336 -29.49 -7.57 7.97
N ALA A 337 -28.91 -8.52 7.25
CA ALA A 337 -28.56 -9.84 7.78
C ALA A 337 -27.39 -9.79 8.78
N SER A 338 -26.50 -8.80 8.63
CA SER A 338 -25.39 -8.53 9.55
C SER A 338 -25.82 -7.93 10.89
N SER A 339 -27.06 -7.42 10.98
CA SER A 339 -27.63 -6.76 12.17
C SER A 339 -28.39 -7.69 13.11
N ARG A 340 -28.41 -9.01 12.87
CA ARG A 340 -29.04 -9.97 13.80
C ARG A 340 -28.16 -10.13 15.05
N PRO A 341 -28.67 -9.84 16.27
CA PRO A 341 -27.90 -10.02 17.48
C PRO A 341 -27.56 -11.50 17.68
N LEU A 342 -26.26 -11.79 17.88
CA LEU A 342 -25.76 -13.09 18.35
C LEU A 342 -26.16 -13.28 19.82
N LEU A 343 -27.43 -13.57 20.07
CA LEU A 343 -27.93 -14.09 21.34
C LEU A 343 -28.42 -15.52 21.10
N ALA A 344 -27.47 -16.48 21.14
CA ALA A 344 -27.78 -17.90 21.22
C ALA A 344 -26.78 -18.57 22.16
N SER A 345 -27.26 -18.80 23.40
CA SER A 345 -26.97 -19.93 24.29
C SER A 345 -25.67 -20.72 24.05
N GLN A 346 -24.66 -20.48 24.90
CA GLN A 346 -23.64 -21.49 25.14
C GLN A 346 -24.25 -22.68 25.90
N PRO A 347 -24.06 -23.93 25.46
CA PRO A 347 -24.45 -25.09 26.25
C PRO A 347 -23.58 -25.22 27.52
N PRO A 348 -24.12 -25.80 28.60
CA PRO A 348 -23.42 -25.91 29.88
C PRO A 348 -22.14 -26.76 29.73
N ARG A 349 -21.03 -26.23 30.26
CA ARG A 349 -19.74 -26.93 30.29
C ARG A 349 -19.82 -28.16 31.21
N PRO A 350 -19.35 -29.34 30.77
CA PRO A 350 -19.26 -30.51 31.63
C PRO A 350 -18.17 -30.33 32.71
N PRO A 351 -18.37 -30.87 33.93
CA PRO A 351 -17.40 -30.74 35.00
C PRO A 351 -16.22 -31.70 34.84
N GLY A 352 -15.01 -31.13 34.89
CA GLY A 352 -13.86 -31.66 35.62
C GLY A 352 -13.21 -32.98 35.19
N ARG A 353 -12.15 -32.90 34.37
CA ARG A 353 -11.00 -33.83 34.43
C ARG A 353 -9.69 -33.06 34.60
N LYS A 354 -9.26 -32.84 35.85
CA LYS A 354 -8.02 -32.15 36.25
C LYS A 354 -6.73 -33.01 36.07
N ARG A 355 -6.62 -33.84 35.02
CA ARG A 355 -5.41 -34.66 34.78
C ARG A 355 -4.56 -34.26 33.56
N GLY A 356 -4.98 -33.31 32.72
CA GLY A 356 -4.26 -32.94 31.49
C GLY A 356 -3.11 -31.93 31.64
N GLY A 357 -3.05 -31.15 32.73
CA GLY A 357 -2.13 -30.01 32.84
C GLY A 357 -0.65 -30.38 32.89
N ARG A 358 -0.31 -31.53 33.49
CA ARG A 358 1.08 -31.98 33.63
C ARG A 358 1.65 -32.46 32.30
N GLN A 359 0.86 -33.21 31.53
CA GLN A 359 1.26 -33.76 30.24
C GLN A 359 1.41 -32.68 29.16
N VAL A 360 0.52 -31.67 29.17
CA VAL A 360 0.63 -30.52 28.25
C VAL A 360 1.85 -29.65 28.59
N ARG A 361 2.15 -29.45 29.88
CA ARG A 361 3.37 -28.73 30.30
C ARG A 361 4.63 -29.47 29.89
N GLU A 362 4.66 -30.79 30.07
CA GLU A 362 5.81 -31.62 29.68
C GLU A 362 6.01 -31.66 28.16
N GLN A 363 4.94 -31.78 27.37
CA GLN A 363 5.02 -31.70 25.91
C GLN A 363 5.53 -30.33 25.44
N ARG A 364 5.12 -29.24 26.11
CA ARG A 364 5.58 -27.88 25.79
C ARG A 364 7.07 -27.70 26.08
N GLU A 365 7.57 -28.21 27.22
CA GLU A 365 9.00 -28.16 27.54
C GLU A 365 9.84 -29.03 26.59
N ARG A 366 9.35 -30.23 26.21
CA ARG A 366 10.02 -31.08 25.21
C ARG A 366 10.11 -30.40 23.84
N LEU A 367 9.06 -29.69 23.42
CA LEU A 367 9.06 -28.95 22.17
C LEU A 367 10.04 -27.76 22.22
N LYS A 368 10.07 -27.03 23.33
CA LYS A 368 11.00 -25.92 23.57
C LYS A 368 12.46 -26.39 23.53
N ALA A 369 12.77 -27.53 24.15
CA ALA A 369 14.11 -28.12 24.12
C ALA A 369 14.54 -28.52 22.70
N LYS A 370 13.62 -29.11 21.91
CA LYS A 370 13.90 -29.46 20.49
C LYS A 370 14.21 -28.24 19.64
N LEU A 371 13.44 -27.14 19.82
CA LEU A 371 13.66 -25.90 19.07
C LEU A 371 14.99 -25.23 19.44
N LEU A 372 15.36 -25.21 20.73
CA LEU A 372 16.66 -24.68 21.16
C LEU A 372 17.83 -25.48 20.58
N LEU A 373 17.72 -26.82 20.53
CA LEU A 373 18.73 -27.67 19.92
C LEU A 373 18.85 -27.45 18.41
N GLN A 374 17.73 -27.25 17.70
CA GLN A 374 17.74 -26.91 16.28
C GLN A 374 18.39 -25.55 16.01
N ALA A 375 18.10 -24.54 16.84
CA ALA A 375 18.72 -23.22 16.73
C ALA A 375 20.23 -23.26 17.00
N ALA A 376 20.68 -24.05 17.97
CA ALA A 376 22.11 -24.25 18.23
C ALA A 376 22.83 -24.88 17.04
N ARG A 377 22.25 -25.95 16.46
CA ARG A 377 22.80 -26.61 15.26
C ARG A 377 22.83 -25.69 14.03
N ALA A 378 21.84 -24.81 13.89
CA ALA A 378 21.83 -23.82 12.81
C ALA A 378 22.97 -22.81 12.97
N ARG A 379 23.25 -22.36 14.20
CA ARG A 379 24.39 -21.46 14.50
C ARG A 379 25.74 -22.12 14.23
N GLU A 380 25.91 -23.39 14.62
CA GLU A 380 27.14 -24.14 14.32
C GLU A 380 27.38 -24.27 12.82
N ARG A 381 26.32 -24.56 12.03
CA ARG A 381 26.42 -24.63 10.57
C ARG A 381 26.76 -23.28 9.93
N ALA A 382 26.20 -22.19 10.46
CA ALA A 382 26.51 -20.85 9.99
C ALA A 382 27.97 -20.47 10.30
N ALA A 383 28.45 -20.78 11.50
CA ALA A 383 29.84 -20.56 11.90
C ALA A 383 30.81 -21.39 11.05
N ALA A 384 30.48 -22.65 10.75
CA ALA A 384 31.29 -23.50 9.87
C ALA A 384 31.40 -22.93 8.45
N ARG A 385 30.30 -22.41 7.89
CA ARG A 385 30.32 -21.76 6.56
C ARG A 385 31.15 -20.49 6.55
N ALA A 386 31.04 -19.66 7.59
CA ALA A 386 31.85 -18.45 7.71
C ALA A 386 33.36 -18.77 7.80
N GLY A 387 33.72 -19.88 8.46
CA GLY A 387 35.10 -20.37 8.50
C GLY A 387 35.60 -20.86 7.15
N GLU A 388 34.75 -21.50 6.35
CA GLU A 388 35.08 -22.00 5.01
C GLU A 388 35.27 -20.84 4.01
N GLU A 389 34.42 -19.81 4.06
CA GLU A 389 34.58 -18.59 3.26
C GLU A 389 35.89 -17.84 3.59
N ALA A 390 36.21 -17.68 4.88
CA ALA A 390 37.46 -17.04 5.31
C ALA A 390 38.70 -17.84 4.88
N ALA A 391 38.62 -19.18 4.84
CA ALA A 391 39.71 -20.04 4.37
C ALA A 391 39.92 -19.92 2.85
N VAL A 392 38.85 -19.78 2.06
CA VAL A 392 38.94 -19.58 0.60
C VAL A 392 39.55 -18.22 0.28
N ASP A 393 39.18 -17.15 1.00
CA ASP A 393 39.78 -15.82 0.82
C ASP A 393 41.28 -15.80 1.19
N THR A 394 41.67 -16.55 2.23
CA THR A 394 43.08 -16.67 2.64
C THR A 394 43.89 -17.48 1.61
N ALA A 395 43.30 -18.52 1.00
CA ALA A 395 43.97 -19.33 -0.02
C ALA A 395 44.18 -18.58 -1.35
N CYS A 396 43.26 -17.67 -1.71
CA CYS A 396 43.39 -16.86 -2.92
C CYS A 396 44.37 -15.67 -2.78
N GLY A 397 44.71 -15.24 -1.56
CA GLY A 397 45.64 -14.13 -1.31
C GLY A 397 47.14 -14.47 -1.40
N GLY A 398 47.51 -15.75 -1.53
CA GLY A 398 48.90 -16.20 -1.41
C GLY A 398 49.76 -16.21 -2.68
N ALA A 399 49.22 -15.86 -3.85
CA ALA A 399 49.89 -16.07 -5.14
C ALA A 399 50.42 -14.79 -5.84
N ALA A 400 50.61 -13.69 -5.12
CA ALA A 400 51.18 -12.45 -5.68
C ALA A 400 52.40 -11.99 -4.88
N GLY A 401 53.55 -12.61 -5.15
CA GLY A 401 54.85 -12.16 -4.64
C GLY A 401 56.00 -12.65 -5.51
N GLY A 402 56.54 -11.77 -6.35
CA GLY A 402 57.77 -12.05 -7.11
C GLY A 402 58.25 -10.88 -7.96
N GLY A 403 59.12 -10.04 -7.39
CA GLY A 403 59.96 -9.04 -8.09
C GLY A 403 59.68 -7.60 -7.61
N GLY A 404 60.62 -6.81 -7.10
CA GLY A 404 62.07 -6.92 -6.97
C GLY A 404 62.67 -5.51 -6.89
N GLY A 405 63.60 -5.29 -5.96
CA GLY A 405 64.50 -4.12 -5.86
C GLY A 405 63.81 -2.84 -5.37
N GLY A 406 64.30 -2.10 -4.38
CA GLY A 406 65.66 -1.90 -3.90
C GLY A 406 65.92 -0.39 -3.84
N GLY A 407 66.16 0.16 -2.65
CA GLY A 407 66.44 1.59 -2.50
C GLY A 407 66.28 2.08 -1.08
N GLY A 408 67.38 2.07 -0.32
CA GLY A 408 67.43 2.60 1.04
C GLY A 408 67.35 4.13 1.10
N GLY A 409 66.93 4.63 2.25
CA GLY A 409 66.93 6.04 2.60
C GLY A 409 66.50 6.19 4.06
N GLY A 410 67.40 6.74 4.89
CA GLY A 410 67.29 6.79 6.34
C GLY A 410 66.18 7.71 6.90
N PRO A 411 66.05 7.79 8.23
CA PRO A 411 64.94 8.45 8.90
C PRO A 411 65.19 9.96 9.02
N SER A 412 64.26 10.79 8.54
CA SER A 412 64.17 12.20 8.92
C SER A 412 62.86 12.41 9.66
N ALA A 413 63.00 12.82 10.91
CA ALA A 413 61.97 13.54 11.64
C ALA A 413 61.64 14.82 10.87
N ASP A 414 60.35 15.10 10.70
CA ASP A 414 59.74 16.41 10.97
C ASP A 414 58.29 16.47 10.49
N SER A 415 57.53 17.32 11.18
CA SER A 415 56.28 17.94 10.79
C SER A 415 54.98 17.12 10.92
N ALA A 416 54.37 17.32 12.09
CA ALA A 416 52.93 17.36 12.25
C ALA A 416 52.30 18.37 11.27
N GLY A 417 51.27 17.93 10.55
CA GLY A 417 50.50 18.76 9.62
C GLY A 417 49.06 18.27 9.54
N ALA A 418 48.30 18.48 10.61
CA ALA A 418 46.86 18.29 10.62
C ALA A 418 46.20 19.39 9.77
N ALA A 419 45.88 19.08 8.51
CA ALA A 419 45.10 19.94 7.64
C ALA A 419 43.61 19.87 8.04
N LEU A 420 43.19 20.82 8.87
CA LEU A 420 41.79 21.21 9.03
C LEU A 420 41.31 21.85 7.72
N ILE A 421 40.42 21.18 7.00
CA ILE A 421 39.63 21.81 5.92
C ILE A 421 38.52 22.61 6.60
N THR A 422 38.76 23.89 6.82
CA THR A 422 37.73 24.88 7.14
C THR A 422 36.95 25.21 5.87
N ALA A 423 35.75 24.66 5.76
CA ALA A 423 34.78 25.04 4.73
C ALA A 423 34.40 26.53 4.91
N THR A 424 34.82 27.37 3.98
CA THR A 424 34.42 28.78 3.89
C THR A 424 33.01 28.85 3.32
N VAL A 425 32.04 29.25 4.14
CA VAL A 425 30.66 29.52 3.71
C VAL A 425 30.64 30.76 2.81
N PRO A 426 30.14 30.72 1.57
CA PRO A 426 29.97 31.91 0.77
C PRO A 426 28.82 32.77 1.33
N ARG A 427 29.12 34.06 1.49
CA ARG A 427 28.19 35.14 1.84
C ARG A 427 26.96 35.12 0.93
N THR A 428 25.79 35.27 1.55
CA THR A 428 24.50 35.52 0.91
C THR A 428 24.54 36.82 0.08
N PRO A 429 23.93 36.87 -1.12
CA PRO A 429 23.73 38.13 -1.82
C PRO A 429 22.59 38.91 -1.15
N SER A 430 22.89 40.12 -0.71
CA SER A 430 21.93 41.07 -0.14
C SER A 430 21.04 41.65 -1.25
N TRP A 431 19.87 41.05 -1.46
CA TRP A 431 18.79 41.65 -2.25
C TRP A 431 17.81 42.35 -1.29
N PHE A 432 18.21 43.52 -0.80
CA PHE A 432 17.27 44.44 -0.13
C PHE A 432 17.24 45.73 -0.93
N SER A 433 16.23 45.85 -1.79
CA SER A 433 15.83 47.15 -2.34
C SER A 433 15.03 47.91 -1.27
N PRO A 434 15.25 49.22 -1.10
CA PRO A 434 14.50 50.04 -0.14
C PRO A 434 13.03 50.14 -0.59
N MET A 435 12.10 49.87 0.34
CA MET A 435 10.67 50.11 0.14
C MET A 435 10.39 51.61 -0.04
N PRO A 436 9.56 52.02 -1.01
CA PRO A 436 9.07 53.39 -1.09
C PRO A 436 8.11 53.71 0.06
N ALA A 437 8.18 54.95 0.55
CA ALA A 437 7.36 55.46 1.63
C ALA A 437 5.85 55.43 1.30
N PRO A 438 4.97 55.21 2.30
CA PRO A 438 3.53 55.11 2.09
C PRO A 438 2.93 56.46 1.70
N THR A 439 2.49 56.59 0.46
CA THR A 439 1.65 57.70 0.00
C THR A 439 0.19 57.42 0.36
N SER A 440 -0.36 58.34 1.16
CA SER A 440 -1.75 58.80 1.24
C SER A 440 -2.87 57.83 0.82
N THR A 441 -3.59 57.38 1.85
CA THR A 441 -4.92 56.77 1.90
C THR A 441 -5.88 57.21 0.78
N SER A 442 -6.00 56.36 -0.23
CA SER A 442 -7.14 56.33 -1.17
C SER A 442 -8.15 55.30 -0.65
N SER A 443 -9.38 55.74 -0.43
CA SER A 443 -10.51 54.96 0.08
C SER A 443 -10.93 53.88 -0.92
N ARG A 444 -10.22 52.75 -0.93
CA ARG A 444 -10.54 51.60 -1.77
C ARG A 444 -11.73 50.86 -1.15
N PRO A 445 -12.82 50.59 -1.90
CA PRO A 445 -13.96 49.83 -1.41
C PRO A 445 -13.48 48.45 -0.92
N LEU A 446 -13.95 48.05 0.26
CA LEU A 446 -13.66 46.75 0.86
C LEU A 446 -13.96 45.64 -0.15
N PRO A 447 -13.03 44.70 -0.43
CA PRO A 447 -13.34 43.56 -1.26
C PRO A 447 -14.52 42.79 -0.66
N PRO A 448 -15.43 42.24 -1.48
CA PRO A 448 -16.52 41.43 -0.97
C PRO A 448 -15.96 40.29 -0.11
N PRO A 449 -16.67 39.88 0.95
CA PRO A 449 -16.22 38.81 1.83
C PRO A 449 -15.94 37.56 0.98
N SER A 450 -14.74 37.00 1.11
CA SER A 450 -14.36 35.76 0.43
C SER A 450 -15.41 34.69 0.75
N PRO A 451 -15.87 33.91 -0.24
CA PRO A 451 -16.78 32.81 0.02
C PRO A 451 -16.16 31.86 1.06
N PRO A 452 -16.96 31.27 1.96
CA PRO A 452 -16.45 30.30 2.91
C PRO A 452 -15.75 29.16 2.15
N PRO A 453 -14.64 28.61 2.67
CA PRO A 453 -13.95 27.51 2.02
C PRO A 453 -14.92 26.33 1.84
N PRO A 454 -14.83 25.61 0.71
CA PRO A 454 -15.69 24.46 0.47
C PRO A 454 -15.52 23.44 1.61
N ARG A 455 -16.65 22.89 2.09
CA ARG A 455 -16.62 21.84 3.11
C ARG A 455 -15.99 20.59 2.53
N SER A 456 -15.05 19.98 3.24
CA SER A 456 -14.47 18.71 2.83
C SER A 456 -15.51 17.60 2.92
N THR A 457 -15.65 16.83 1.85
CA THR A 457 -16.55 15.67 1.82
C THR A 457 -15.87 14.42 2.37
N ALA A 458 -16.66 13.46 2.87
CA ALA A 458 -16.14 12.20 3.39
C ALA A 458 -15.42 11.40 2.29
N VAL A 459 -15.89 11.50 1.04
CA VAL A 459 -15.26 10.88 -0.14
C VAL A 459 -13.92 11.54 -0.44
N SER A 460 -13.82 12.87 -0.44
CA SER A 460 -12.54 13.55 -0.73
C SER A 460 -11.48 13.29 0.34
N LEU A 461 -11.90 13.19 1.61
CA LEU A 461 -10.97 12.94 2.71
C LEU A 461 -10.51 11.47 2.82
N LEU A 462 -11.45 10.53 2.77
CA LEU A 462 -11.14 9.10 2.99
C LEU A 462 -10.75 8.39 1.69
N GLY A 463 -11.26 8.85 0.56
CA GLY A 463 -11.35 8.06 -0.66
C GLY A 463 -12.48 7.03 -0.58
N LEU A 464 -13.06 6.69 -1.73
CA LEU A 464 -14.17 5.74 -1.83
C LEU A 464 -13.85 4.36 -1.19
N PRO A 465 -12.69 3.72 -1.42
CA PRO A 465 -12.44 2.40 -0.86
C PRO A 465 -12.41 2.39 0.67
N LEU A 466 -11.75 3.37 1.28
CA LEU A 466 -11.67 3.43 2.74
C LEU A 466 -13.01 3.82 3.35
N LEU A 467 -13.79 4.69 2.71
CA LEU A 467 -15.15 5.01 3.13
C LEU A 467 -16.02 3.74 3.18
N VAL A 468 -16.04 2.95 2.11
CA VAL A 468 -16.80 1.69 2.05
C VAL A 468 -16.33 0.70 3.14
N GLU A 469 -15.01 0.56 3.34
CA GLU A 469 -14.48 -0.29 4.40
C GLU A 469 -14.87 0.21 5.79
N THR A 470 -14.93 1.52 6.00
CA THR A 470 -15.32 2.14 7.27
C THR A 470 -16.80 1.90 7.56
N LEU A 471 -17.68 2.05 6.57
CA LEU A 471 -19.10 1.72 6.69
C LEU A 471 -19.30 0.23 7.06
N TRP A 472 -18.56 -0.67 6.40
CA TRP A 472 -18.55 -2.09 6.74
C TRP A 472 -18.05 -2.34 8.17
N ALA A 473 -17.01 -1.64 8.61
CA ALA A 473 -16.46 -1.82 9.95
C ALA A 473 -17.46 -1.35 11.03
N LEU A 474 -18.08 -0.18 10.86
CA LEU A 474 -19.06 0.37 11.80
C LEU A 474 -20.30 -0.52 11.92
N THR A 475 -20.78 -1.06 10.81
CA THR A 475 -21.91 -2.00 10.79
C THR A 475 -21.55 -3.34 11.45
N ARG A 476 -20.38 -3.91 11.13
CA ARG A 476 -19.90 -5.15 11.75
C ARG A 476 -19.70 -5.01 13.26
N LEU A 477 -19.28 -3.84 13.74
CA LEU A 477 -19.10 -3.56 15.16
C LEU A 477 -20.43 -3.26 15.89
N SER A 478 -21.56 -3.21 15.17
CA SER A 478 -22.89 -2.91 15.72
C SER A 478 -22.93 -1.60 16.53
N TYR A 479 -22.18 -0.58 16.10
CA TYR A 479 -22.10 0.68 16.82
C TYR A 479 -23.32 1.56 16.52
N ALA A 480 -24.33 1.47 17.37
CA ALA A 480 -25.63 2.15 17.19
C ALA A 480 -25.54 3.66 16.89
N PRO A 481 -24.66 4.46 17.52
CA PRO A 481 -24.56 5.89 17.21
C PRO A 481 -24.15 6.20 15.77
N ALA A 482 -23.49 5.27 15.06
CA ALA A 482 -23.10 5.47 13.67
C ALA A 482 -24.24 5.22 12.66
N VAL A 483 -25.39 4.66 13.08
CA VAL A 483 -26.48 4.30 12.16
C VAL A 483 -26.96 5.46 11.29
N PRO A 484 -27.19 6.70 11.80
CA PRO A 484 -27.63 7.82 10.96
C PRO A 484 -26.59 8.19 9.89
N TRP A 485 -25.31 8.23 10.28
CA TRP A 485 -24.22 8.57 9.37
C TRP A 485 -24.02 7.49 8.30
N VAL A 486 -23.99 6.21 8.71
CA VAL A 486 -23.91 5.06 7.78
C VAL A 486 -25.07 5.06 6.80
N THR A 487 -26.29 5.35 7.26
CA THR A 487 -27.48 5.41 6.41
C THR A 487 -27.37 6.55 5.40
N SER A 488 -26.89 7.72 5.83
CA SER A 488 -26.67 8.89 4.95
C SER A 488 -25.65 8.59 3.86
N CYS A 489 -24.47 8.08 4.23
CA CYS A 489 -23.43 7.70 3.26
C CYS A 489 -23.90 6.60 2.31
N THR A 490 -24.62 5.59 2.80
CA THR A 490 -25.13 4.50 1.96
C THR A 490 -26.14 5.02 0.94
N ARG A 491 -27.02 5.95 1.34
CA ARG A 491 -27.97 6.59 0.42
C ARG A 491 -27.25 7.43 -0.63
N ALA A 492 -26.23 8.17 -0.23
CA ALA A 492 -25.44 9.01 -1.13
C ALA A 492 -24.58 8.19 -2.12
N LEU A 493 -24.08 7.02 -1.70
CA LEU A 493 -23.29 6.12 -2.54
C LEU A 493 -24.15 5.22 -3.45
N ALA A 494 -25.45 5.06 -3.18
CA ALA A 494 -26.34 4.21 -3.97
C ALA A 494 -26.32 4.51 -5.50
N PRO A 495 -26.45 5.76 -5.98
CA PRO A 495 -26.41 6.05 -7.41
C PRO A 495 -25.04 5.72 -8.03
N VAL A 496 -23.95 6.02 -7.31
CA VAL A 496 -22.57 5.74 -7.74
C VAL A 496 -22.36 4.26 -7.99
N LEU A 497 -22.74 3.44 -7.00
CA LEU A 497 -22.54 2.00 -7.06
C LEU A 497 -23.41 1.36 -8.15
N SER A 498 -24.60 1.92 -8.41
CA SER A 498 -25.47 1.47 -9.49
C SER A 498 -24.84 1.72 -10.86
N CYS A 499 -24.16 2.85 -11.05
CA CYS A 499 -23.43 3.15 -12.29
C CYS A 499 -22.20 2.25 -12.50
N MET A 500 -21.58 1.74 -11.43
CA MET A 500 -20.44 0.83 -11.54
C MET A 500 -20.85 -0.61 -11.87
N SER A 501 -22.09 -0.99 -11.59
CA SER A 501 -22.59 -2.35 -11.88
C SER A 501 -23.15 -2.52 -13.29
N ALA A 502 -23.29 -1.42 -14.06
CA ALA A 502 -23.94 -1.36 -15.36
C ALA A 502 -22.98 -0.92 -16.47
#